data_AF-A0A915ALS5-F1
#
_entry.id   AF-A0A915ALS5-F1
#
_cell.length_a   1.000
_cell.length_b   1.000
_cell.length_c   1.000
_cell.angle_alpha   90.00
_cell.angle_beta   90.00
_cell.angle_gamma   90.00
#
_symmetry.space_group_name_H-M   'P 1'
#
loop_
_entity.id
_entity.type
_entity.pdbx_description
1 polymer ?
#
loop_
_entity_poly.entity_id
_entity_poly.type
_entity_poly.pdbx_seq_one_letter_code
_entity_poly.pdbx_strand_id
1 'polypeptide(L)'
;RLCFLFENTVYDVFIVYEPGCLQRIVKRLVTGVFSLRRTTMDEESTQTFDALFVHRTLDPVVLTAFRRYCATDESSASYLDSLKEESLTPFIHAIFEAVLKGFDERVTPSELTDDEKRFRRLALQCFVNAANRSRRLRECVDAEYVPLFRAMLRLDAVRNEVLACLVAVARPLHKKAALCSEYSSLLNDVTLLWNHPSATSTQRSWISALISIHLEEDYAFLAECFADMDGRAFSELLVVVEALLDHSETGQCVQIHSNNAQFCIDLLERMEYEIGKLELPSSSTNDAISREKTLKFSAVERLSNLISIVSSLSLRRPQFDALLHCETTATAIVTRSLEAVIDYEIVKENADAAIHIPKAPDRPVLPKRTRREAIKVPFVKNLSELLRCNVVDEEQIAELKCACVRALGNLCCESPSNQRIVGKHDGVILLLHCARRLDTDSPFLMQWAIAALRHVCMGCPENQQRLAGIEQCPSAIVDRDRLLMQLGLKAVIEENSGKIRLERIS
;
A
#
# COMPACT_ATOMS: atom_id res chain seq x y z
N ARG A 1 -4.12 1.07 38.69
CA ARG A 1 -3.37 -0.22 38.76
C ARG A 1 -2.95 -0.75 37.36
N LEU A 2 -2.82 0.11 36.35
CA LEU A 2 -2.38 -0.25 34.99
C LEU A 2 -0.96 0.25 34.62
N CYS A 3 -0.28 1.00 35.51
CA CYS A 3 1.06 1.54 35.26
C CYS A 3 2.22 0.67 35.76
N PHE A 4 1.99 -0.56 36.24
CA PHE A 4 3.02 -1.37 36.91
C PHE A 4 3.26 -2.77 36.30
N LEU A 5 2.74 -3.05 35.09
CA LEU A 5 2.87 -4.36 34.44
C LEU A 5 3.59 -4.33 33.07
N PHE A 6 4.28 -3.25 32.72
CA PHE A 6 4.85 -3.08 31.37
C PHE A 6 6.37 -2.88 31.39
N GLU A 7 7.11 -3.83 31.97
CA GLU A 7 8.58 -3.80 31.89
C GLU A 7 9.23 -5.01 31.20
N ASN A 8 8.54 -6.12 30.94
CA ASN A 8 9.18 -7.26 30.26
C ASN A 8 8.15 -8.14 29.56
N THR A 9 7.96 -7.95 28.26
CA THR A 9 7.64 -8.98 27.23
C THR A 9 7.10 -8.28 25.98
N VAL A 10 7.82 -8.39 24.86
CA VAL A 10 7.39 -8.90 23.54
C VAL A 10 8.62 -8.76 22.63
N TYR A 11 9.52 -9.73 22.72
CA TYR A 11 10.37 -10.15 21.61
C TYR A 11 9.93 -11.58 21.28
N ASP A 12 9.89 -11.90 20.00
CA ASP A 12 9.57 -13.20 19.39
C ASP A 12 8.10 -13.64 19.43
N VAL A 13 7.47 -13.63 18.25
CA VAL A 13 6.94 -14.82 17.54
C VAL A 13 6.55 -14.35 16.14
N PHE A 14 7.20 -14.83 15.07
CA PHE A 14 6.55 -15.30 13.83
C PHE A 14 7.57 -16.05 12.97
N ILE A 15 7.30 -17.35 12.76
CA ILE A 15 8.06 -18.28 11.92
C ILE A 15 7.24 -18.57 10.65
N VAL A 16 7.86 -18.26 9.52
CA VAL A 16 7.83 -18.91 8.19
C VAL A 16 6.57 -18.74 7.32
N TYR A 17 6.67 -17.84 6.33
CA TYR A 17 6.82 -18.18 4.91
C TYR A 17 7.74 -17.10 4.28
N GLU A 18 8.74 -17.48 3.48
CA GLU A 18 9.69 -16.53 2.86
C GLU A 18 9.15 -15.96 1.54
N PRO A 19 8.98 -14.62 1.44
CA PRO A 19 9.14 -13.90 0.18
C PRO A 19 10.32 -12.91 0.26
N GLY A 20 11.51 -13.42 0.62
CA GLY A 20 12.77 -12.67 0.69
C GLY A 20 13.73 -12.89 -0.49
N CYS A 21 13.31 -13.64 -1.51
CA CYS A 21 14.19 -13.99 -2.62
C CYS A 21 14.48 -12.80 -3.56
N LEU A 22 13.61 -11.77 -3.59
CA LEU A 22 13.65 -10.75 -4.64
C LEU A 22 14.81 -9.75 -4.54
N GLN A 23 15.14 -9.22 -3.35
CA GLN A 23 16.32 -8.33 -3.26
C GLN A 23 17.64 -9.10 -3.28
N ARG A 24 17.67 -10.36 -2.85
CA ARG A 24 18.84 -11.23 -3.08
C ARG A 24 18.98 -11.55 -4.57
N ILE A 25 17.90 -11.69 -5.31
CA ILE A 25 17.93 -11.91 -6.77
C ILE A 25 18.29 -10.61 -7.50
N VAL A 26 17.73 -9.45 -7.17
CA VAL A 26 18.08 -8.18 -7.83
C VAL A 26 19.50 -7.74 -7.47
N LYS A 27 19.95 -7.86 -6.21
CA LYS A 27 21.31 -7.49 -5.81
C LYS A 27 22.37 -8.53 -6.20
N ARG A 28 22.03 -9.83 -6.33
CA ARG A 28 22.92 -10.84 -6.95
C ARG A 28 22.87 -10.86 -8.48
N LEU A 29 21.79 -10.39 -9.11
CA LEU A 29 21.74 -10.13 -10.56
C LEU A 29 22.54 -8.87 -10.92
N VAL A 30 22.61 -7.89 -10.01
CA VAL A 30 23.38 -6.64 -10.21
C VAL A 30 24.83 -6.74 -9.73
N THR A 31 25.15 -7.62 -8.78
CA THR A 31 26.53 -7.82 -8.28
C THR A 31 26.78 -9.27 -7.86
N GLY A 32 27.03 -10.14 -8.84
CA GLY A 32 27.62 -11.45 -8.60
C GLY A 32 29.13 -11.37 -8.65
N VAL A 33 29.80 -11.37 -7.49
CA VAL A 33 31.24 -11.59 -7.43
C VAL A 33 31.49 -13.09 -7.68
N PHE A 34 31.86 -13.43 -8.90
CA PHE A 34 32.55 -14.68 -9.21
C PHE A 34 33.92 -14.37 -9.82
N SER A 35 34.95 -14.87 -9.16
CA SER A 35 36.34 -14.67 -9.55
C SER A 35 36.75 -15.65 -10.66
N LEU A 36 37.28 -15.07 -11.73
CA LEU A 36 38.25 -15.59 -12.71
C LEU A 36 37.82 -16.68 -13.70
N ARG A 37 37.45 -16.23 -14.92
CA ARG A 37 38.22 -16.49 -16.16
C ARG A 37 37.84 -15.44 -17.22
N ARG A 38 38.80 -14.58 -17.63
CA ARG A 38 38.70 -13.80 -18.87
C ARG A 38 38.91 -14.78 -20.03
N THR A 39 37.84 -15.30 -20.58
CA THR A 39 37.85 -15.91 -21.92
C THR A 39 37.34 -14.86 -22.89
N THR A 40 38.22 -14.38 -23.76
CA THR A 40 37.81 -13.61 -24.95
C THR A 40 36.86 -14.49 -25.76
N MET A 41 35.72 -13.93 -26.18
CA MET A 41 34.73 -14.60 -27.04
C MET A 41 35.45 -15.17 -28.28
N ASP A 42 35.15 -16.41 -28.64
CA ASP A 42 35.73 -17.01 -29.84
C ASP A 42 35.11 -16.38 -31.12
N GLU A 43 35.88 -16.40 -32.22
CA GLU A 43 35.42 -15.83 -33.51
C GLU A 43 34.16 -16.53 -34.02
N GLU A 44 33.97 -17.81 -33.71
CA GLU A 44 32.82 -18.63 -34.11
C GLU A 44 31.52 -18.19 -33.41
N SER A 45 31.55 -17.84 -32.12
CA SER A 45 30.40 -17.26 -31.42
C SER A 45 30.07 -15.85 -31.94
N THR A 46 31.10 -15.07 -32.33
CA THR A 46 30.91 -13.74 -32.92
C THR A 46 30.13 -13.83 -34.22
N GLN A 47 30.57 -14.69 -35.14
CA GLN A 47 29.89 -14.92 -36.42
C GLN A 47 28.47 -15.47 -36.23
N THR A 48 28.25 -16.28 -35.19
CA THR A 48 26.93 -16.81 -34.86
C THR A 48 25.97 -15.69 -34.42
N PHE A 49 26.44 -14.69 -33.67
CA PHE A 49 25.61 -13.58 -33.20
C PHE A 49 25.44 -12.45 -34.22
N ASP A 50 26.29 -12.36 -35.24
CA ASP A 50 26.09 -11.46 -36.39
C ASP A 50 24.73 -11.70 -37.07
N ALA A 51 24.21 -12.93 -37.00
CA ALA A 51 22.84 -13.24 -37.45
C ALA A 51 21.78 -12.34 -36.77
N LEU A 52 21.94 -12.05 -35.47
CA LEU A 52 20.97 -11.23 -34.72
C LEU A 52 21.11 -9.73 -35.04
N PHE A 53 22.34 -9.23 -35.14
CA PHE A 53 22.62 -7.79 -35.19
C PHE A 53 22.82 -7.24 -36.61
N VAL A 54 23.33 -8.06 -37.53
CA VAL A 54 23.58 -7.70 -38.93
C VAL A 54 22.43 -8.20 -39.80
N HIS A 55 22.13 -9.51 -39.72
CA HIS A 55 21.13 -10.14 -40.60
C HIS A 55 19.70 -10.08 -40.05
N ARG A 56 19.53 -9.69 -38.78
CA ARG A 56 18.23 -9.52 -38.09
C ARG A 56 17.38 -10.80 -38.10
N THR A 57 18.04 -11.96 -38.11
CA THR A 57 17.39 -13.27 -38.12
C THR A 57 17.23 -13.80 -36.70
N LEU A 58 15.98 -13.83 -36.22
CA LEU A 58 15.61 -14.32 -34.89
C LEU A 58 15.40 -15.84 -34.89
N ASP A 59 16.45 -16.59 -35.19
CA ASP A 59 16.41 -18.05 -35.11
C ASP A 59 16.37 -18.53 -33.64
N PRO A 60 15.49 -19.50 -33.26
CA PRO A 60 15.38 -19.97 -31.88
C PRO A 60 16.67 -20.56 -31.29
N VAL A 61 17.52 -21.20 -32.11
CA VAL A 61 18.79 -21.78 -31.67
C VAL A 61 19.77 -20.66 -31.35
N VAL A 62 19.88 -19.68 -32.25
CA VAL A 62 20.75 -18.51 -32.07
C VAL A 62 20.30 -17.67 -30.86
N LEU A 63 19.01 -17.41 -30.71
CA LEU A 63 18.45 -16.70 -29.54
C LEU A 63 18.73 -17.45 -28.23
N THR A 64 18.63 -18.78 -28.23
CA THR A 64 18.93 -19.58 -27.04
C THR A 64 20.40 -19.51 -26.65
N ALA A 65 21.31 -19.58 -27.64
CA ALA A 65 22.74 -19.43 -27.43
C ALA A 65 23.07 -18.03 -26.91
N PHE A 66 22.55 -16.99 -27.55
CA PHE A 66 22.80 -15.60 -27.16
C PHE A 66 22.24 -15.24 -25.78
N ARG A 67 21.02 -15.68 -25.47
CA ARG A 67 20.43 -15.52 -24.13
C ARG A 67 21.29 -16.17 -23.05
N ARG A 68 21.85 -17.36 -23.30
CA ARG A 68 22.75 -18.07 -22.37
C ARG A 68 24.07 -17.32 -22.22
N TYR A 69 24.67 -16.89 -23.31
CA TYR A 69 25.88 -16.08 -23.31
C TYR A 69 25.72 -14.82 -22.43
N CYS A 70 24.64 -14.06 -22.64
CA CYS A 70 24.32 -12.90 -21.79
C CYS A 70 24.00 -13.26 -20.34
N ALA A 71 23.52 -14.48 -20.05
CA ALA A 71 23.25 -14.91 -18.68
C ALA A 71 24.54 -15.26 -17.92
N THR A 72 25.48 -15.97 -18.56
CA THR A 72 26.58 -16.65 -17.87
C THR A 72 27.95 -16.01 -18.08
N ASP A 73 28.17 -15.30 -19.19
CA ASP A 73 29.49 -14.80 -19.57
C ASP A 73 29.59 -13.28 -19.35
N GLU A 74 30.58 -12.84 -18.58
CA GLU A 74 30.83 -11.41 -18.30
C GLU A 74 31.32 -10.64 -19.53
N SER A 75 31.97 -11.31 -20.49
CA SER A 75 32.45 -10.68 -21.73
C SER A 75 31.28 -10.17 -22.60
N SER A 76 30.07 -10.69 -22.39
CA SER A 76 28.87 -10.26 -23.11
C SER A 76 28.58 -8.77 -23.00
N ALA A 77 28.91 -8.15 -21.85
CA ALA A 77 28.77 -6.72 -21.66
C ALA A 77 29.69 -5.94 -22.60
N SER A 78 30.98 -6.31 -22.66
CA SER A 78 31.97 -5.66 -23.54
C SER A 78 31.66 -5.87 -25.02
N TYR A 79 31.17 -7.06 -25.39
CA TYR A 79 30.72 -7.34 -26.75
C TYR A 79 29.55 -6.42 -27.14
N LEU A 80 28.48 -6.39 -26.36
CA LEU A 80 27.31 -5.56 -26.63
C LEU A 80 27.65 -4.06 -26.67
N ASP A 81 28.52 -3.59 -25.76
CA ASP A 81 28.93 -2.17 -25.73
C ASP A 81 29.83 -1.79 -26.93
N SER A 82 30.48 -2.77 -27.57
CA SER A 82 31.27 -2.57 -28.80
C SER A 82 30.40 -2.39 -30.05
N LEU A 83 29.15 -2.88 -30.03
CA LEU A 83 28.22 -2.75 -31.15
C LEU A 83 27.76 -1.30 -31.32
N LYS A 84 27.52 -0.90 -32.57
CA LYS A 84 26.98 0.42 -32.89
C LYS A 84 25.48 0.48 -32.64
N GLU A 85 24.97 1.68 -32.38
CA GLU A 85 23.53 1.92 -32.23
C GLU A 85 22.72 1.49 -33.47
N GLU A 86 23.28 1.69 -34.66
CA GLU A 86 22.74 1.20 -35.94
C GLU A 86 22.52 -0.33 -36.00
N SER A 87 23.17 -1.10 -35.12
CA SER A 87 22.98 -2.54 -34.98
C SER A 87 22.06 -2.88 -33.80
N LEU A 88 22.12 -2.12 -32.71
CA LEU A 88 21.35 -2.36 -31.49
C LEU A 88 19.87 -1.98 -31.66
N THR A 89 19.56 -0.81 -32.21
CA THR A 89 18.17 -0.34 -32.36
C THR A 89 17.35 -1.26 -33.28
N PRO A 90 17.84 -1.70 -34.46
CA PRO A 90 17.11 -2.65 -35.28
C PRO A 90 16.95 -4.03 -34.63
N PHE A 91 17.89 -4.47 -33.79
CA PHE A 91 17.74 -5.71 -33.02
C PHE A 91 16.58 -5.61 -32.02
N ILE A 92 16.47 -4.51 -31.28
CA ILE A 92 15.34 -4.26 -30.36
C ILE A 92 14.03 -4.28 -31.14
N HIS A 93 13.99 -3.54 -32.25
CA HIS A 93 12.79 -3.46 -33.10
C HIS A 93 12.38 -4.83 -33.64
N ALA A 94 13.33 -5.63 -34.13
CA ALA A 94 13.07 -6.97 -34.63
C ALA A 94 12.48 -7.89 -33.54
N ILE A 95 12.99 -7.83 -32.30
CA ILE A 95 12.42 -8.60 -31.19
C ILE A 95 10.97 -8.19 -30.93
N PHE A 96 10.69 -6.89 -30.83
CA PHE A 96 9.34 -6.43 -30.48
C PHE A 96 8.34 -6.71 -31.60
N GLU A 97 8.75 -6.50 -32.86
CA GLU A 97 7.95 -6.87 -34.03
C GLU A 97 7.67 -8.38 -34.06
N ALA A 98 8.66 -9.23 -33.77
CA ALA A 98 8.46 -10.67 -33.72
C ALA A 98 7.54 -11.12 -32.58
N VAL A 99 7.56 -10.42 -31.44
CA VAL A 99 6.64 -10.65 -30.32
C VAL A 99 5.22 -10.24 -30.66
N LEU A 100 5.04 -9.17 -31.43
CA LEU A 100 3.75 -8.65 -31.87
C LEU A 100 3.28 -9.22 -33.22
N LYS A 101 4.06 -10.11 -33.85
CA LYS A 101 3.70 -10.69 -35.15
C LYS A 101 2.34 -11.37 -35.09
N GLY A 102 1.43 -10.98 -35.99
CA GLY A 102 0.07 -11.52 -36.02
C GLY A 102 -0.85 -11.06 -34.88
N PHE A 103 -0.40 -10.11 -34.05
CA PHE A 103 -1.27 -9.41 -33.11
C PHE A 103 -1.95 -8.25 -33.83
N ASP A 104 -3.28 -8.25 -33.85
CA ASP A 104 -4.10 -7.13 -34.29
C ASP A 104 -4.99 -6.72 -33.13
N GLU A 105 -4.92 -5.45 -32.72
CA GLU A 105 -5.75 -4.90 -31.63
C GLU A 105 -7.25 -4.94 -31.94
N ARG A 106 -7.64 -5.05 -33.22
CA ARG A 106 -9.03 -4.98 -33.68
C ARG A 106 -9.69 -6.35 -33.86
N VAL A 107 -8.92 -7.42 -33.79
CA VAL A 107 -9.39 -8.79 -34.03
C VAL A 107 -9.13 -9.61 -32.79
N THR A 108 -10.11 -10.39 -32.34
CA THR A 108 -9.90 -11.37 -31.25
C THR A 108 -8.70 -12.23 -31.63
N PRO A 109 -7.58 -12.19 -30.88
CA PRO A 109 -6.37 -12.90 -31.29
C PRO A 109 -6.70 -14.38 -31.47
N SER A 110 -6.35 -14.95 -32.62
CA SER A 110 -6.31 -16.41 -32.75
C SER A 110 -5.43 -16.96 -31.64
N GLU A 111 -5.89 -17.99 -30.93
CA GLU A 111 -5.10 -18.59 -29.85
C GLU A 111 -3.69 -18.95 -30.36
N LEU A 112 -2.67 -18.35 -29.74
CA LEU A 112 -1.29 -18.63 -30.07
C LEU A 112 -1.00 -20.11 -29.84
N THR A 113 -0.29 -20.72 -30.79
CA THR A 113 0.27 -22.06 -30.60
C THR A 113 1.30 -22.03 -29.45
N ASP A 114 1.52 -23.18 -28.82
CA ASP A 114 2.48 -23.24 -27.71
C ASP A 114 3.92 -22.95 -28.15
N ASP A 115 4.26 -23.27 -29.39
CA ASP A 115 5.55 -22.94 -29.99
C ASP A 115 5.71 -21.43 -30.19
N GLU A 116 4.67 -20.72 -30.64
CA GLU A 116 4.68 -19.26 -30.73
C GLU A 116 4.83 -18.61 -29.35
N LYS A 117 4.07 -19.08 -28.35
CA LYS A 117 4.20 -18.60 -26.96
C LYS A 117 5.63 -18.82 -26.44
N ARG A 118 6.23 -19.97 -26.73
CA ARG A 118 7.61 -20.30 -26.30
C ARG A 118 8.64 -19.41 -27.00
N PHE A 119 8.49 -19.19 -28.30
CA PHE A 119 9.37 -18.33 -29.08
C PHE A 119 9.32 -16.87 -28.58
N ARG A 120 8.13 -16.30 -28.40
CA ARG A 120 7.99 -14.90 -27.94
C ARG A 120 8.59 -14.69 -26.55
N ARG A 121 8.39 -15.64 -25.63
CA ARG A 121 9.05 -15.63 -24.31
C ARG A 121 10.57 -15.70 -24.45
N LEU A 122 11.09 -16.58 -25.30
CA LEU A 122 12.53 -16.69 -25.54
C LEU A 122 13.12 -15.37 -26.07
N ALA A 123 12.45 -14.72 -27.02
CA ALA A 123 12.90 -13.45 -27.59
C ALA A 123 12.96 -12.33 -26.54
N LEU A 124 11.92 -12.17 -25.72
CA LEU A 124 11.92 -11.18 -24.64
C LEU A 124 12.95 -11.50 -23.55
N GLN A 125 13.08 -12.76 -23.14
CA GLN A 125 14.12 -13.16 -22.17
C GLN A 125 15.53 -12.90 -22.69
N CYS A 126 15.74 -13.08 -24.00
CA CYS A 126 16.98 -12.73 -24.67
C CYS A 126 17.28 -11.23 -24.54
N PHE A 127 16.27 -10.39 -24.83
CA PHE A 127 16.38 -8.94 -24.65
C PHE A 127 16.65 -8.57 -23.19
N VAL A 128 15.92 -9.11 -22.21
CA VAL A 128 16.13 -8.84 -20.78
C VAL A 128 17.58 -9.13 -20.37
N ASN A 129 18.11 -10.30 -20.74
CA ASN A 129 19.48 -10.66 -20.39
C ASN A 129 20.51 -9.73 -21.04
N ALA A 130 20.32 -9.39 -22.31
CA ALA A 130 21.21 -8.45 -23.01
C ALA A 130 21.13 -7.04 -22.40
N ALA A 131 19.92 -6.55 -22.10
CA ALA A 131 19.67 -5.24 -21.50
C ALA A 131 20.27 -5.14 -20.08
N ASN A 132 20.25 -6.23 -19.32
CA ASN A 132 20.89 -6.26 -18.00
C ASN A 132 22.42 -6.19 -18.09
N ARG A 133 23.03 -6.64 -19.20
CA ARG A 133 24.48 -6.64 -19.42
C ARG A 133 25.02 -5.35 -20.02
N SER A 134 24.27 -4.71 -20.90
CA SER A 134 24.75 -3.52 -21.63
C SER A 134 23.93 -2.28 -21.32
N ARG A 135 24.60 -1.27 -20.75
CA ARG A 135 23.99 0.06 -20.59
C ARG A 135 23.69 0.68 -21.95
N ARG A 136 24.58 0.49 -22.93
CA ARG A 136 24.42 1.04 -24.29
C ARG A 136 23.15 0.51 -24.97
N LEU A 137 22.87 -0.79 -24.86
CA LEU A 137 21.64 -1.38 -25.39
C LEU A 137 20.39 -0.78 -24.73
N ARG A 138 20.40 -0.59 -23.40
CA ARG A 138 19.27 0.05 -22.70
C ARG A 138 19.05 1.50 -23.15
N GLU A 139 20.14 2.23 -23.41
CA GLU A 139 20.08 3.60 -23.91
C GLU A 139 19.55 3.71 -25.35
N CYS A 140 19.49 2.61 -26.10
CA CYS A 140 18.85 2.56 -27.43
C CYS A 140 17.31 2.46 -27.36
N VAL A 141 16.73 2.17 -26.18
CA VAL A 141 15.27 2.21 -26.00
C VAL A 141 14.83 3.67 -25.93
N ASP A 142 13.88 4.04 -26.78
CA ASP A 142 13.29 5.38 -26.89
C ASP A 142 11.77 5.41 -26.62
N ALA A 143 11.19 6.62 -26.60
CA ALA A 143 9.76 6.84 -26.38
C ALA A 143 8.87 6.15 -27.43
N GLU A 144 9.38 5.92 -28.64
CA GLU A 144 8.66 5.19 -29.71
C GLU A 144 8.33 3.73 -29.37
N TYR A 145 9.01 3.15 -28.38
CA TYR A 145 8.73 1.79 -27.92
C TYR A 145 7.61 1.70 -26.87
N VAL A 146 7.15 2.84 -26.32
CA VAL A 146 6.05 2.86 -25.34
C VAL A 146 4.77 2.21 -25.88
N PRO A 147 4.26 2.56 -27.08
CA PRO A 147 3.10 1.88 -27.66
C PRO A 147 3.30 0.36 -27.83
N LEU A 148 4.52 -0.06 -28.18
CA LEU A 148 4.86 -1.48 -28.35
C LEU A 148 4.83 -2.23 -27.01
N PHE A 149 5.34 -1.63 -25.93
CA PHE A 149 5.22 -2.21 -24.58
C PHE A 149 3.76 -2.37 -24.16
N ARG A 150 2.93 -1.36 -24.41
CA ARG A 150 1.49 -1.42 -24.11
C ARG A 150 0.80 -2.53 -24.89
N ALA A 151 1.08 -2.66 -26.19
CA ALA A 151 0.57 -3.75 -27.01
C ALA A 151 1.01 -5.12 -26.49
N MET A 152 2.29 -5.27 -26.12
CA MET A 152 2.83 -6.53 -25.59
C MET A 152 2.26 -6.88 -24.20
N LEU A 153 1.96 -5.90 -23.34
CA LEU A 153 1.34 -6.15 -22.02
C LEU A 153 -0.04 -6.80 -22.10
N ARG A 154 -0.77 -6.55 -23.21
CA ARG A 154 -2.08 -7.17 -23.50
C ARG A 154 -1.97 -8.65 -23.87
N LEU A 155 -0.76 -9.17 -24.11
CA LEU A 155 -0.51 -10.57 -24.39
C LEU A 155 -0.22 -11.36 -23.10
N ASP A 156 -1.26 -12.00 -22.56
CA ASP A 156 -1.19 -12.77 -21.30
C ASP A 156 -0.04 -13.79 -21.27
N ALA A 157 0.24 -14.43 -22.40
CA ALA A 157 1.26 -15.47 -22.52
C ALA A 157 2.71 -14.99 -22.31
N VAL A 158 2.97 -13.68 -22.44
CA VAL A 158 4.32 -13.08 -22.32
C VAL A 158 4.38 -11.94 -21.31
N ARG A 159 3.28 -11.67 -20.60
CA ARG A 159 3.17 -10.51 -19.69
C ARG A 159 4.28 -10.47 -18.64
N ASN A 160 4.72 -11.64 -18.14
CA ASN A 160 5.84 -11.73 -17.19
C ASN A 160 7.13 -11.17 -17.79
N GLU A 161 7.48 -11.62 -18.99
CA GLU A 161 8.67 -11.19 -19.70
C GLU A 161 8.61 -9.71 -20.09
N VAL A 162 7.44 -9.20 -20.46
CA VAL A 162 7.25 -7.77 -20.78
C VAL A 162 7.50 -6.90 -19.56
N LEU A 163 6.95 -7.25 -18.39
CA LEU A 163 7.22 -6.54 -17.14
C LEU A 163 8.71 -6.60 -16.76
N ALA A 164 9.37 -7.75 -16.97
CA ALA A 164 10.83 -7.86 -16.77
C ALA A 164 11.62 -6.96 -17.74
N CYS A 165 11.18 -6.83 -19.00
CA CYS A 165 11.77 -5.89 -19.96
C CYS A 165 11.64 -4.45 -19.47
N LEU A 166 10.44 -4.04 -19.03
CA LEU A 166 10.19 -2.70 -18.50
C LEU A 166 11.09 -2.38 -17.32
N VAL A 167 11.27 -3.31 -16.38
CA VAL A 167 12.22 -3.15 -15.26
C VAL A 167 13.66 -2.98 -15.76
N ALA A 168 14.10 -3.80 -16.72
CA ALA A 168 15.45 -3.73 -17.24
C ALA A 168 15.75 -2.37 -17.91
N VAL A 169 14.75 -1.72 -18.50
CA VAL A 169 14.90 -0.46 -19.24
C VAL A 169 14.25 0.75 -18.58
N ALA A 170 13.79 0.61 -17.33
CA ALA A 170 12.97 1.61 -16.65
C ALA A 170 13.60 3.01 -16.66
N ARG A 171 14.90 3.10 -16.33
CA ARG A 171 15.63 4.37 -16.23
C ARG A 171 15.73 5.12 -17.57
N PRO A 172 16.31 4.53 -18.64
CA PRO A 172 16.39 5.22 -19.92
C PRO A 172 15.02 5.46 -20.55
N LEU A 173 14.07 4.52 -20.40
CA LEU A 173 12.72 4.69 -20.93
C LEU A 173 12.03 5.88 -20.28
N HIS A 174 12.03 5.98 -18.95
CA HIS A 174 11.46 7.12 -18.23
C HIS A 174 12.10 8.45 -18.65
N LYS A 175 13.43 8.51 -18.66
CA LYS A 175 14.16 9.74 -19.04
C LYS A 175 13.77 10.27 -20.42
N LYS A 176 13.48 9.39 -21.37
CA LYS A 176 13.13 9.76 -22.74
C LYS A 176 11.64 9.89 -22.99
N ALA A 177 10.82 9.16 -22.22
CA ALA A 177 9.38 9.09 -22.41
C ALA A 177 8.57 9.89 -21.39
N ALA A 178 9.18 10.54 -20.40
CA ALA A 178 8.46 11.31 -19.37
C ALA A 178 7.49 12.34 -19.94
N LEU A 179 7.83 12.99 -21.06
CA LEU A 179 6.96 13.96 -21.75
C LEU A 179 6.02 13.33 -22.77
N CYS A 180 6.04 12.01 -22.93
CA CYS A 180 5.16 11.29 -23.85
C CYS A 180 3.83 10.99 -23.15
N SER A 181 2.72 11.46 -23.74
CA SER A 181 1.37 11.21 -23.21
C SER A 181 1.01 9.73 -23.10
N GLU A 182 1.65 8.87 -23.90
CA GLU A 182 1.44 7.42 -23.81
C GLU A 182 2.20 6.76 -22.65
N TYR A 183 3.20 7.43 -22.07
CA TYR A 183 3.97 6.89 -20.96
C TYR A 183 3.13 6.80 -19.69
N SER A 184 2.32 7.82 -19.38
CA SER A 184 1.35 7.75 -18.28
C SER A 184 0.31 6.65 -18.54
N SER A 185 -0.10 6.46 -19.79
CA SER A 185 -1.01 5.38 -20.17
C SER A 185 -0.38 3.98 -19.99
N LEU A 186 0.93 3.83 -20.25
CA LEU A 186 1.66 2.61 -19.95
C LEU A 186 1.72 2.36 -18.44
N LEU A 187 1.96 3.39 -17.63
CA LEU A 187 1.91 3.27 -16.17
C LEU A 187 0.50 2.89 -15.69
N ASN A 188 -0.56 3.43 -16.30
CA ASN A 188 -1.94 3.01 -16.00
C ASN A 188 -2.13 1.51 -16.24
N ASP A 189 -1.70 1.02 -17.42
CA ASP A 189 -1.82 -0.39 -17.78
C ASP A 189 -1.04 -1.27 -16.77
N VAL A 190 0.13 -0.84 -16.32
CA VAL A 190 0.96 -1.56 -15.35
C VAL A 190 0.35 -1.57 -13.94
N THR A 191 -0.13 -0.44 -13.42
CA THR A 191 -0.65 -0.39 -12.04
C THR A 191 -1.98 -1.11 -11.91
N LEU A 192 -2.86 -1.01 -12.92
CA LEU A 192 -4.12 -1.74 -12.96
C LEU A 192 -3.92 -3.27 -13.00
N LEU A 193 -2.76 -3.76 -13.45
CA LEU A 193 -2.44 -5.18 -13.41
C LEU A 193 -2.15 -5.69 -11.99
N TRP A 194 -1.76 -4.83 -11.04
CA TRP A 194 -1.35 -5.25 -9.69
C TRP A 194 -2.46 -6.02 -8.95
N ASN A 195 -3.65 -5.44 -8.92
CA ASN A 195 -4.84 -6.02 -8.27
C ASN A 195 -5.73 -6.80 -9.24
N HIS A 196 -5.29 -7.03 -10.48
CA HIS A 196 -6.06 -7.84 -11.41
C HIS A 196 -6.16 -9.30 -10.91
N PRO A 197 -7.34 -9.95 -10.95
CA PRO A 197 -7.51 -11.31 -10.43
C PRO A 197 -6.60 -12.36 -11.11
N SER A 198 -6.26 -12.15 -12.38
CA SER A 198 -5.35 -13.04 -13.12
C SER A 198 -3.86 -12.74 -12.89
N ALA A 199 -3.52 -11.72 -12.09
CA ALA A 199 -2.14 -11.35 -11.87
C ALA A 199 -1.41 -12.36 -10.98
N THR A 200 -0.24 -12.80 -11.43
CA THR A 200 0.60 -13.74 -10.69
C THR A 200 1.47 -13.02 -9.66
N SER A 201 1.97 -13.74 -8.64
CA SER A 201 2.93 -13.19 -7.66
C SER A 201 4.21 -12.66 -8.32
N THR A 202 4.67 -13.32 -9.39
CA THR A 202 5.80 -12.87 -10.21
C THR A 202 5.52 -11.55 -10.90
N GLN A 203 4.30 -11.34 -11.42
CA GLN A 203 3.91 -10.07 -12.06
C GLN A 203 3.90 -8.93 -11.06
N ARG A 204 3.28 -9.15 -9.89
CA ARG A 204 3.33 -8.18 -8.78
C ARG A 204 4.77 -7.86 -8.42
N SER A 205 5.63 -8.86 -8.29
CA SER A 205 7.07 -8.64 -8.01
C SER A 205 7.77 -7.74 -9.03
N TRP A 206 7.47 -7.89 -10.33
CA TRP A 206 8.03 -7.01 -11.36
C TRP A 206 7.46 -5.59 -11.32
N ILE A 207 6.16 -5.46 -11.09
CA ILE A 207 5.51 -4.15 -10.92
C ILE A 207 6.13 -3.42 -9.71
N SER A 208 6.29 -4.11 -8.59
CA SER A 208 7.00 -3.60 -7.40
C SER A 208 8.39 -3.10 -7.73
N ALA A 209 9.17 -3.90 -8.47
CA ALA A 209 10.53 -3.51 -8.86
C ALA A 209 10.53 -2.26 -9.76
N LEU A 210 9.60 -2.17 -10.71
CA LEU A 210 9.47 -1.02 -11.60
C LEU A 210 9.11 0.25 -10.82
N ILE A 211 8.07 0.20 -9.99
CA ILE A 211 7.63 1.34 -9.18
C ILE A 211 8.71 1.75 -8.16
N SER A 212 9.45 0.79 -7.59
CA SER A 212 10.58 1.08 -6.71
C SER A 212 11.69 1.86 -7.41
N ILE A 213 12.00 1.55 -8.68
CA ILE A 213 13.00 2.32 -9.45
C ILE A 213 12.55 3.77 -9.61
N HIS A 214 11.27 3.98 -9.94
CA HIS A 214 10.74 5.34 -10.12
C HIS A 214 10.69 6.13 -8.81
N LEU A 215 10.26 5.52 -7.70
CA LEU A 215 10.23 6.20 -6.40
C LEU A 215 11.62 6.63 -5.90
N GLU A 216 12.66 5.86 -6.25
CA GLU A 216 14.05 6.16 -5.87
C GLU A 216 14.68 7.24 -6.77
N GLU A 217 14.45 7.18 -8.08
CA GLU A 217 15.21 7.97 -9.06
C GLU A 217 14.50 9.22 -9.57
N ASP A 218 13.17 9.21 -9.59
CA ASP A 218 12.36 10.32 -10.05
C ASP A 218 11.77 11.06 -8.85
N TYR A 219 12.25 12.29 -8.64
CA TYR A 219 11.85 13.12 -7.52
C TYR A 219 10.39 13.59 -7.61
N ALA A 220 9.77 13.59 -8.79
CA ALA A 220 8.40 14.08 -9.01
C ALA A 220 7.43 12.96 -9.37
N PHE A 221 7.87 11.69 -9.38
CA PHE A 221 7.10 10.55 -9.87
C PHE A 221 5.65 10.52 -9.42
N LEU A 222 5.37 10.63 -8.12
CA LEU A 222 3.99 10.57 -7.62
C LEU A 222 3.16 11.79 -8.03
N ALA A 223 3.80 12.96 -8.11
CA ALA A 223 3.14 14.19 -8.53
C ALA A 223 2.78 14.17 -10.03
N GLU A 224 3.71 13.70 -10.87
CA GLU A 224 3.48 13.51 -12.31
C GLU A 224 2.41 12.44 -12.57
N CYS A 225 2.49 11.30 -11.89
CA CYS A 225 1.47 10.27 -11.93
C CYS A 225 0.09 10.83 -11.54
N PHE A 226 0.01 11.63 -10.48
CA PHE A 226 -1.26 12.23 -10.07
C PHE A 226 -1.85 13.20 -11.12
N ALA A 227 -0.99 13.89 -11.86
CA ALA A 227 -1.42 14.82 -12.91
C ALA A 227 -1.92 14.11 -14.16
N ASP A 228 -1.23 13.04 -14.58
CA ASP A 228 -1.38 12.46 -15.92
C ASP A 228 -2.05 11.08 -15.95
N MET A 229 -2.16 10.37 -14.82
CA MET A 229 -2.80 9.05 -14.75
C MET A 229 -4.31 9.12 -14.56
N ASP A 230 -4.98 8.03 -14.95
CA ASP A 230 -6.38 7.83 -14.62
C ASP A 230 -6.55 7.69 -13.12
N GLY A 231 -7.68 8.16 -12.61
CA GLY A 231 -7.97 8.13 -11.18
C GLY A 231 -7.89 6.78 -10.52
N ARG A 232 -8.49 5.78 -11.15
CA ARG A 232 -8.44 4.41 -10.66
C ARG A 232 -6.99 3.91 -10.65
N ALA A 233 -6.25 4.11 -11.74
CA ALA A 233 -4.88 3.66 -11.87
C ALA A 233 -3.94 4.33 -10.85
N PHE A 234 -4.19 5.60 -10.50
CA PHE A 234 -3.45 6.28 -9.44
C PHE A 234 -3.81 5.76 -8.04
N SER A 235 -5.07 5.40 -7.77
CA SER A 235 -5.41 4.72 -6.51
C SER A 235 -4.66 3.39 -6.38
N GLU A 236 -4.63 2.59 -7.45
CA GLU A 236 -3.84 1.33 -7.48
C GLU A 236 -2.35 1.59 -7.29
N LEU A 237 -1.81 2.68 -7.87
CA LEU A 237 -0.41 3.06 -7.65
C LEU A 237 -0.12 3.31 -6.16
N LEU A 238 -1.02 3.99 -5.45
CA LEU A 238 -0.87 4.20 -4.00
C LEU A 238 -0.89 2.87 -3.22
N VAL A 239 -1.70 1.90 -3.62
CA VAL A 239 -1.69 0.55 -3.02
C VAL A 239 -0.33 -0.13 -3.24
N VAL A 240 0.24 -0.03 -4.44
CA VAL A 240 1.59 -0.55 -4.72
C VAL A 240 2.63 0.16 -3.86
N VAL A 241 2.56 1.48 -3.74
CA VAL A 241 3.50 2.29 -2.94
C VAL A 241 3.38 1.94 -1.45
N GLU A 242 2.17 1.80 -0.92
CA GLU A 242 1.93 1.34 0.45
C GLU A 242 2.60 -0.02 0.70
N ALA A 243 2.36 -1.00 -0.18
CA ALA A 243 2.94 -2.34 -0.08
C ALA A 243 4.48 -2.32 -0.16
N LEU A 244 5.06 -1.43 -0.97
CA LEU A 244 6.52 -1.26 -1.07
C LEU A 244 7.15 -0.60 0.17
N LEU A 245 6.41 0.28 0.84
CA LEU A 245 6.90 1.01 2.01
C LEU A 245 6.67 0.26 3.33
N ASP A 246 5.75 -0.70 3.36
CA ASP A 246 5.58 -1.58 4.51
C ASP A 246 6.83 -2.47 4.69
N HIS A 247 7.52 -2.27 5.81
CA HIS A 247 8.77 -2.92 6.17
C HIS A 247 8.56 -4.09 7.14
N SER A 248 7.31 -4.37 7.53
CA SER A 248 6.97 -5.37 8.54
C SER A 248 7.31 -6.81 8.12
N GLU A 249 7.29 -7.12 6.83
CA GLU A 249 7.50 -8.49 6.34
C GLU A 249 8.91 -8.75 5.77
N THR A 250 9.54 -7.76 5.13
CA THR A 250 10.78 -7.97 4.35
C THR A 250 12.04 -7.48 5.06
N GLY A 251 11.91 -6.61 6.06
CA GLY A 251 13.04 -5.95 6.74
C GLY A 251 13.88 -5.04 5.83
N GLN A 252 13.47 -4.82 4.58
CA GLN A 252 14.21 -4.01 3.60
C GLN A 252 13.35 -2.84 3.13
N CYS A 253 13.78 -1.63 3.47
CA CYS A 253 13.08 -0.41 3.08
C CYS A 253 13.39 -0.05 1.62
N VAL A 254 12.37 -0.04 0.77
CA VAL A 254 12.40 0.59 -0.56
C VAL A 254 12.79 2.05 -0.41
N GLN A 255 13.79 2.53 -1.14
CA GLN A 255 14.18 3.94 -1.12
C GLN A 255 13.09 4.79 -1.78
N ILE A 256 12.82 5.96 -1.21
CA ILE A 256 11.87 6.93 -1.76
C ILE A 256 12.47 8.32 -1.63
N HIS A 257 12.40 9.08 -2.71
CA HIS A 257 12.86 10.46 -2.74
C HIS A 257 12.01 11.35 -1.80
N SER A 258 12.63 12.33 -1.14
CA SER A 258 11.95 13.20 -0.16
C SER A 258 10.78 13.99 -0.75
N ASN A 259 10.87 14.39 -2.02
CA ASN A 259 9.80 15.08 -2.72
C ASN A 259 8.56 14.18 -2.95
N ASN A 260 8.74 12.86 -3.17
CA ASN A 260 7.62 11.93 -3.23
C ASN A 260 6.96 11.75 -1.85
N ALA A 261 7.75 11.73 -0.78
CA ALA A 261 7.24 11.72 0.58
C ALA A 261 6.46 13.01 0.91
N GLN A 262 7.00 14.19 0.55
CA GLN A 262 6.32 15.48 0.69
C GLN A 262 5.00 15.51 -0.08
N PHE A 263 5.00 15.01 -1.32
CA PHE A 263 3.80 14.93 -2.15
C PHE A 263 2.68 14.14 -1.47
N CYS A 264 2.98 13.05 -0.75
CA CYS A 264 1.97 12.33 0.02
C CYS A 264 1.32 13.20 1.11
N ILE A 265 2.09 14.08 1.76
CA ILE A 265 1.58 15.03 2.77
C ILE A 265 0.73 16.11 2.10
N ASP A 266 1.23 16.70 1.02
CA ASP A 266 0.51 17.72 0.26
C ASP A 266 -0.83 17.18 -0.26
N LEU A 267 -0.85 15.91 -0.70
CA LEU A 267 -2.07 15.25 -1.15
C LEU A 267 -3.03 14.97 0.01
N LEU A 268 -2.54 14.61 1.21
CA LEU A 268 -3.38 14.51 2.41
C LEU A 268 -4.02 15.86 2.77
N GLU A 269 -3.26 16.95 2.75
CA GLU A 269 -3.78 18.31 2.99
C GLU A 269 -4.84 18.70 1.96
N ARG A 270 -4.57 18.41 0.70
CA ARG A 270 -5.53 18.63 -0.38
C ARG A 270 -6.82 17.84 -0.16
N MET A 271 -6.71 16.58 0.23
CA MET A 271 -7.88 15.73 0.52
C MET A 271 -8.66 16.23 1.74
N GLU A 272 -7.99 16.68 2.81
CA GLU A 272 -8.65 17.31 3.95
C GLU A 272 -9.51 18.50 3.50
N TYR A 273 -8.93 19.36 2.66
CA TYR A 273 -9.62 20.53 2.12
C TYR A 273 -10.78 20.15 1.19
N GLU A 274 -10.57 19.24 0.23
CA GLU A 274 -11.59 18.81 -0.72
C GLU A 274 -12.78 18.15 -0.01
N ILE A 275 -12.53 17.25 0.94
CA ILE A 275 -13.57 16.62 1.76
C ILE A 275 -14.27 17.66 2.65
N GLY A 276 -13.52 18.58 3.25
CA GLY A 276 -14.08 19.65 4.08
C GLY A 276 -14.97 20.64 3.33
N LYS A 277 -14.83 20.75 2.00
CA LYS A 277 -15.66 21.59 1.13
C LYS A 277 -16.89 20.91 0.56
N LEU A 278 -17.09 19.62 0.84
CA LEU A 278 -18.29 18.92 0.36
C LEU A 278 -19.55 19.55 0.96
N GLU A 279 -20.45 20.00 0.09
CA GLU A 279 -21.80 20.39 0.45
C GLU A 279 -22.69 19.15 0.41
N LEU A 280 -22.86 18.51 1.57
CA LEU A 280 -23.70 17.31 1.71
C LEU A 280 -25.14 17.73 2.09
N PRO A 281 -26.15 17.46 1.24
CA PRO A 281 -27.54 17.74 1.56
C PRO A 281 -28.03 16.87 2.72
N SER A 282 -28.88 17.46 3.56
CA SER A 282 -29.43 16.85 4.78
C SER A 282 -30.37 15.64 4.58
N SER A 283 -30.67 15.22 3.34
CA SER A 283 -31.54 14.06 3.07
C SER A 283 -31.44 13.54 1.63
N SER A 284 -30.91 12.32 1.42
CA SER A 284 -31.29 11.33 0.38
C SER A 284 -30.15 10.33 0.15
N THR A 285 -30.49 9.03 0.09
CA THR A 285 -29.58 7.91 -0.21
C THR A 285 -29.28 7.74 -1.70
N ASN A 286 -30.18 8.21 -2.58
CA ASN A 286 -30.04 8.04 -4.05
C ASN A 286 -29.09 9.05 -4.70
N ASP A 287 -28.79 10.17 -4.06
CA ASP A 287 -27.87 11.18 -4.60
C ASP A 287 -26.40 10.87 -4.29
N ALA A 288 -26.10 9.94 -3.37
CA ALA A 288 -24.73 9.58 -2.96
C ALA A 288 -23.87 9.05 -4.12
N ILE A 289 -24.47 8.29 -5.04
CA ILE A 289 -23.81 7.73 -6.24
C ILE A 289 -23.44 8.83 -7.25
N SER A 290 -24.18 9.95 -7.28
CA SER A 290 -23.82 11.13 -8.09
C SER A 290 -22.72 11.98 -7.45
N ARG A 291 -22.54 11.87 -6.13
CA ARG A 291 -21.61 12.68 -5.32
C ARG A 291 -20.20 12.09 -5.28
N GLU A 292 -20.07 10.76 -5.34
CA GLU A 292 -18.79 10.11 -5.67
C GLU A 292 -18.30 10.49 -7.07
N LYS A 293 -19.17 10.90 -7.99
CA LYS A 293 -18.74 11.49 -9.28
C LYS A 293 -18.25 12.93 -9.17
N THR A 294 -18.52 13.62 -8.05
CA THR A 294 -18.09 15.02 -7.82
C THR A 294 -16.68 15.05 -7.22
N LEU A 295 -16.37 14.11 -6.34
CA LEU A 295 -15.00 13.74 -6.04
C LEU A 295 -14.44 13.04 -7.27
N LYS A 296 -13.25 13.40 -7.75
CA LYS A 296 -12.72 12.76 -8.96
C LYS A 296 -12.47 11.25 -8.76
N PHE A 297 -12.46 10.75 -7.51
CA PHE A 297 -11.87 9.47 -7.12
C PHE A 297 -12.44 8.89 -5.79
N SER A 298 -12.18 7.61 -5.51
CA SER A 298 -12.46 6.92 -4.22
C SER A 298 -11.68 7.58 -3.06
N ALA A 299 -12.30 8.57 -2.41
CA ALA A 299 -11.62 9.43 -1.44
C ALA A 299 -11.26 8.70 -0.13
N VAL A 300 -12.09 7.74 0.31
CA VAL A 300 -11.85 7.01 1.56
C VAL A 300 -10.65 6.06 1.43
N GLU A 301 -10.63 5.28 0.35
CA GLU A 301 -9.54 4.35 0.05
C GLU A 301 -8.20 5.09 -0.10
N ARG A 302 -8.19 6.18 -0.87
CA ARG A 302 -6.98 7.01 -1.02
C ARG A 302 -6.50 7.61 0.28
N LEU A 303 -7.42 8.07 1.13
CA LEU A 303 -7.09 8.61 2.44
C LEU A 303 -6.45 7.52 3.29
N SER A 304 -7.01 6.31 3.28
CA SER A 304 -6.45 5.13 3.97
C SER A 304 -5.02 4.84 3.49
N ASN A 305 -4.82 4.68 2.18
CA ASN A 305 -3.52 4.35 1.59
C ASN A 305 -2.46 5.42 1.90
N LEU A 306 -2.82 6.71 1.81
CA LEU A 306 -1.90 7.80 2.14
C LEU A 306 -1.53 7.82 3.63
N ILE A 307 -2.50 7.58 4.52
CA ILE A 307 -2.24 7.47 5.96
C ILE A 307 -1.32 6.29 6.25
N SER A 308 -1.52 5.15 5.59
CA SER A 308 -0.61 3.99 5.69
C SER A 308 0.80 4.29 5.18
N ILE A 309 0.92 4.98 4.04
CA ILE A 309 2.22 5.44 3.50
C ILE A 309 2.92 6.34 4.52
N VAL A 310 2.23 7.35 5.06
CA VAL A 310 2.77 8.25 6.09
C VAL A 310 3.17 7.49 7.35
N SER A 311 2.36 6.52 7.78
CA SER A 311 2.67 5.63 8.90
C SER A 311 4.00 4.91 8.69
N SER A 312 4.24 4.34 7.51
CA SER A 312 5.48 3.66 7.15
C SER A 312 6.67 4.61 7.04
N LEU A 313 6.48 5.81 6.47
CA LEU A 313 7.53 6.82 6.34
C LEU A 313 7.97 7.37 7.71
N SER A 314 7.06 7.49 8.68
CA SER A 314 7.37 8.01 10.01
C SER A 314 8.34 7.14 10.83
N LEU A 315 8.54 5.88 10.41
CA LEU A 315 9.51 4.98 11.04
C LEU A 315 10.92 5.11 10.44
N ARG A 316 11.09 5.89 9.37
CA ARG A 316 12.38 6.05 8.66
C ARG A 316 13.14 7.27 9.16
N ARG A 317 13.60 7.18 10.40
CA ARG A 317 14.40 8.22 11.04
C ARG A 317 15.90 8.11 10.70
N PRO A 318 16.62 9.23 10.56
CA PRO A 318 16.15 10.62 10.62
C PRO A 318 15.64 11.17 9.27
N GLN A 319 15.54 10.32 8.24
CA GLN A 319 15.33 10.73 6.84
C GLN A 319 14.11 11.64 6.64
N PHE A 320 13.00 11.37 7.32
CA PHE A 320 11.76 12.15 7.20
C PHE A 320 11.37 12.91 8.46
N ASP A 321 12.30 13.11 9.41
CA ASP A 321 12.01 13.82 10.67
C ASP A 321 11.54 15.25 10.42
N ALA A 322 12.18 15.96 9.49
CA ALA A 322 11.79 17.32 9.12
C ALA A 322 10.34 17.40 8.61
N LEU A 323 9.88 16.37 7.88
CA LEU A 323 8.55 16.33 7.28
C LEU A 323 7.47 15.82 8.24
N LEU A 324 7.80 14.86 9.10
CA LEU A 324 6.81 14.09 9.87
C LEU A 324 6.89 14.30 11.38
N HIS A 325 7.99 14.83 11.91
CA HIS A 325 8.20 15.01 13.35
C HIS A 325 8.49 16.45 13.76
N CYS A 326 9.04 17.28 12.87
CA CYS A 326 9.14 18.73 13.06
C CYS A 326 7.82 19.42 12.70
N GLU A 327 7.14 18.96 11.66
CA GLU A 327 5.82 19.44 11.23
C GLU A 327 4.69 18.55 11.77
N THR A 328 3.59 19.18 12.19
CA THR A 328 2.45 18.47 12.83
C THR A 328 1.26 18.24 11.91
N THR A 329 1.34 18.68 10.65
CA THR A 329 0.22 18.70 9.70
C THR A 329 -0.37 17.31 9.45
N ALA A 330 0.48 16.35 9.06
CA ALA A 330 0.04 14.97 8.84
C ALA A 330 -0.60 14.36 10.10
N THR A 331 0.01 14.56 11.27
CA THR A 331 -0.52 14.10 12.55
C THR A 331 -1.90 14.68 12.86
N ALA A 332 -2.13 15.96 12.57
CA ALA A 332 -3.43 16.60 12.78
C ALA A 332 -4.51 16.02 11.84
N ILE A 333 -4.20 15.81 10.56
CA ILE A 333 -5.11 15.22 9.57
C ILE A 333 -5.46 13.78 9.95
N VAL A 334 -4.47 12.96 10.33
CA VAL A 334 -4.69 11.59 10.79
C VAL A 334 -5.59 11.57 12.03
N THR A 335 -5.37 12.47 12.99
CA THR A 335 -6.20 12.54 14.21
C THR A 335 -7.65 12.90 13.86
N ARG A 336 -7.87 13.85 12.96
CA ARG A 336 -9.21 14.24 12.49
C ARG A 336 -9.88 13.15 11.65
N SER A 337 -9.10 12.36 10.92
CA SER A 337 -9.60 11.20 10.16
C SER A 337 -10.11 10.13 11.12
N LEU A 338 -9.36 9.84 12.20
CA LEU A 338 -9.81 8.94 13.27
C LEU A 338 -11.05 9.48 13.97
N GLU A 339 -11.08 10.78 14.27
CA GLU A 339 -12.24 11.46 14.87
C GLU A 339 -13.51 11.22 14.05
N ALA A 340 -13.44 11.35 12.71
CA ALA A 340 -14.56 11.10 11.80
C ALA A 340 -15.03 9.64 11.81
N VAL A 341 -14.09 8.68 11.83
CA VAL A 341 -14.41 7.25 11.93
C VAL A 341 -15.12 6.94 13.26
N ILE A 342 -14.63 7.49 14.38
CA ILE A 342 -15.27 7.27 15.68
C ILE A 342 -16.64 7.97 15.76
N ASP A 343 -16.81 9.14 15.15
CA ASP A 343 -18.12 9.78 15.05
C ASP A 343 -19.11 8.93 14.24
N TYR A 344 -18.67 8.34 13.13
CA TYR A 344 -19.44 7.35 12.37
C TYR A 344 -19.91 6.19 13.27
N GLU A 345 -19.01 5.58 14.03
CA GLU A 345 -19.33 4.48 14.95
C GLU A 345 -20.35 4.91 16.02
N ILE A 346 -20.17 6.09 16.62
CA ILE A 346 -21.11 6.64 17.61
C ILE A 346 -22.51 6.83 17.01
N VAL A 347 -22.60 7.34 15.77
CA VAL A 347 -23.88 7.54 15.09
C VAL A 347 -24.55 6.20 14.79
N LYS A 348 -23.79 5.21 14.29
CA LYS A 348 -24.27 3.85 14.02
C LYS A 348 -24.81 3.19 15.29
N GLU A 349 -24.03 3.18 16.36
CA GLU A 349 -24.44 2.60 17.65
C GLU A 349 -25.66 3.28 18.26
N ASN A 350 -25.75 4.61 18.17
CA ASN A 350 -26.92 5.35 18.63
C ASN A 350 -28.18 5.02 17.81
N ALA A 351 -28.04 4.74 16.51
CA ALA A 351 -29.13 4.29 15.65
C ALA A 351 -29.56 2.86 16.02
N ASP A 352 -28.61 1.93 16.20
CA ASP A 352 -28.87 0.55 16.61
C ASP A 352 -29.54 0.47 17.99
N ALA A 353 -29.09 1.31 18.94
CA ALA A 353 -29.68 1.42 20.27
C ALA A 353 -31.12 1.98 20.24
N ALA A 354 -31.46 2.82 19.26
CA ALA A 354 -32.84 3.31 19.08
C ALA A 354 -33.78 2.22 18.56
N ILE A 355 -33.27 1.23 17.84
CA ILE A 355 -34.02 0.08 17.31
C ILE A 355 -34.21 -0.98 18.40
N HIS A 356 -33.20 -1.21 19.24
CA HIS A 356 -33.23 -2.21 20.31
C HIS A 356 -33.82 -1.68 21.63
N ILE A 357 -35.15 -1.57 21.69
CA ILE A 357 -35.87 -1.31 22.95
C ILE A 357 -35.76 -2.54 23.86
N PRO A 358 -35.26 -2.40 25.11
CA PRO A 358 -35.21 -3.53 26.04
C PRO A 358 -36.61 -4.09 26.29
N LYS A 359 -36.80 -5.39 26.02
CA LYS A 359 -38.09 -6.07 26.26
C LYS A 359 -38.47 -6.18 27.75
N ALA A 360 -37.52 -5.97 28.65
CA ALA A 360 -37.70 -6.03 30.10
C ALA A 360 -37.49 -4.64 30.72
N PRO A 361 -38.39 -4.17 31.61
CA PRO A 361 -38.37 -2.82 32.17
C PRO A 361 -37.14 -2.52 33.04
N ASP A 362 -36.47 -3.56 33.56
CA ASP A 362 -35.32 -3.43 34.47
C ASP A 362 -33.95 -3.52 33.76
N ARG A 363 -33.92 -3.78 32.45
CA ARG A 363 -32.64 -3.85 31.72
C ARG A 363 -32.12 -2.41 31.51
N PRO A 364 -30.88 -2.09 31.92
CA PRO A 364 -30.33 -0.76 31.71
C PRO A 364 -30.34 -0.41 30.22
N VAL A 365 -30.96 0.72 29.88
CA VAL A 365 -30.89 1.29 28.54
C VAL A 365 -29.45 1.75 28.33
N LEU A 366 -28.84 1.32 27.23
CA LEU A 366 -27.50 1.79 26.88
C LEU A 366 -27.58 3.32 26.68
N PRO A 367 -26.84 4.12 27.46
CA PRO A 367 -26.93 5.57 27.32
C PRO A 367 -26.48 5.97 25.92
N LYS A 368 -27.22 6.90 25.30
CA LYS A 368 -26.82 7.49 24.01
C LYS A 368 -25.43 8.10 24.17
N ARG A 369 -24.53 7.73 23.27
CA ARG A 369 -23.18 8.29 23.24
C ARG A 369 -23.23 9.69 22.67
N THR A 370 -22.58 10.62 23.37
CA THR A 370 -22.53 12.03 22.94
C THR A 370 -21.46 12.18 21.86
N ARG A 371 -21.82 12.84 20.75
CA ARG A 371 -20.88 13.20 19.69
C ARG A 371 -19.95 14.30 20.20
N ARG A 372 -18.66 14.23 19.86
CA ARG A 372 -17.65 15.20 20.31
C ARG A 372 -17.76 16.51 19.53
N GLU A 373 -17.23 17.59 20.11
CA GLU A 373 -17.28 18.93 19.50
C GLU A 373 -16.54 19.04 18.18
N ALA A 374 -15.56 18.17 17.94
CA ALA A 374 -14.76 18.14 16.72
C ALA A 374 -15.60 17.91 15.45
N ILE A 375 -16.85 17.46 15.57
CA ILE A 375 -17.80 17.42 14.45
C ILE A 375 -18.10 18.79 13.84
N LYS A 376 -17.80 19.88 14.54
CA LYS A 376 -17.89 21.24 14.01
C LYS A 376 -16.83 21.53 12.94
N VAL A 377 -15.76 20.72 12.87
CA VAL A 377 -14.74 20.81 11.82
C VAL A 377 -15.32 20.26 10.52
N PRO A 378 -15.36 21.05 9.41
CA PRO A 378 -16.00 20.62 8.16
C PRO A 378 -15.49 19.28 7.63
N PHE A 379 -14.18 19.06 7.65
CA PHE A 379 -13.57 17.79 7.25
C PHE A 379 -14.11 16.60 8.05
N VAL A 380 -14.12 16.70 9.39
CA VAL A 380 -14.60 15.62 10.28
C VAL A 380 -16.07 15.30 10.01
N LYS A 381 -16.90 16.35 9.90
CA LYS A 381 -18.31 16.23 9.59
C LYS A 381 -18.53 15.50 8.28
N ASN A 382 -17.90 15.98 7.21
CA ASN A 382 -18.13 15.50 5.87
C ASN A 382 -17.56 14.10 5.68
N LEU A 383 -16.40 13.79 6.26
CA LEU A 383 -15.87 12.42 6.25
C LEU A 383 -16.80 11.46 7.00
N SER A 384 -17.26 11.80 8.21
CA SER A 384 -18.26 10.99 8.94
C SER A 384 -19.54 10.78 8.12
N GLU A 385 -20.00 11.78 7.38
CA GLU A 385 -21.16 11.66 6.49
C GLU A 385 -20.87 10.75 5.27
N LEU A 386 -19.69 10.84 4.67
CA LEU A 386 -19.27 9.95 3.59
C LEU A 386 -19.20 8.49 4.02
N LEU A 387 -18.64 8.20 5.21
CA LEU A 387 -18.57 6.84 5.74
C LEU A 387 -19.96 6.23 6.02
N ARG A 388 -21.01 7.05 6.12
CA ARG A 388 -22.41 6.60 6.26
C ARG A 388 -23.10 6.35 4.93
N CYS A 389 -22.48 6.70 3.81
CA CYS A 389 -23.05 6.43 2.50
C CYS A 389 -22.88 4.94 2.15
N ASN A 390 -23.87 4.35 1.49
CA ASN A 390 -23.85 2.94 1.04
C ASN A 390 -22.77 2.62 -0.02
N VAL A 391 -21.85 3.54 -0.28
CA VAL A 391 -20.77 3.43 -1.25
C VAL A 391 -19.49 2.91 -0.59
N VAL A 392 -19.31 3.17 0.71
CA VAL A 392 -18.16 2.72 1.47
C VAL A 392 -18.54 1.43 2.19
N ASP A 393 -17.78 0.37 1.99
CA ASP A 393 -18.02 -0.89 2.70
C ASP A 393 -17.44 -0.86 4.12
N GLU A 394 -17.86 -1.82 4.97
CA GLU A 394 -17.39 -1.87 6.36
C GLU A 394 -15.90 -2.21 6.48
N GLU A 395 -15.33 -2.89 5.47
CA GLU A 395 -13.93 -3.29 5.42
C GLU A 395 -13.02 -2.06 5.21
N GLN A 396 -13.34 -1.20 4.26
CA GLN A 396 -12.67 0.08 4.00
C GLN A 396 -12.69 1.00 5.22
N ILE A 397 -13.80 1.03 5.98
CA ILE A 397 -13.89 1.82 7.22
C ILE A 397 -12.95 1.23 8.29
N ALA A 398 -12.93 -0.10 8.43
CA ALA A 398 -12.04 -0.79 9.36
C ALA A 398 -10.56 -0.60 8.99
N GLU A 399 -10.22 -0.62 7.70
CA GLU A 399 -8.90 -0.32 7.17
C GLU A 399 -8.47 1.11 7.48
N LEU A 400 -9.33 2.11 7.22
CA LEU A 400 -9.04 3.51 7.54
C LEU A 400 -8.82 3.70 9.04
N LYS A 401 -9.63 3.06 9.89
CA LYS A 401 -9.47 3.08 11.36
C LYS A 401 -8.11 2.51 11.76
N CYS A 402 -7.76 1.36 11.21
CA CYS A 402 -6.50 0.68 11.44
C CYS A 402 -5.30 1.54 11.01
N ALA A 403 -5.33 2.08 9.80
CA ALA A 403 -4.32 2.97 9.26
C ALA A 403 -4.10 4.19 10.16
N CYS A 404 -5.19 4.83 10.61
CA CYS A 404 -5.12 5.97 11.53
C CYS A 404 -4.46 5.61 12.86
N VAL A 405 -4.86 4.50 13.50
CA VAL A 405 -4.29 4.07 14.79
C VAL A 405 -2.80 3.75 14.66
N ARG A 406 -2.39 3.02 13.60
CA ARG A 406 -0.97 2.73 13.33
C ARG A 406 -0.19 4.01 13.10
N ALA A 407 -0.70 4.91 12.26
CA ALA A 407 -0.06 6.18 11.93
C ALA A 407 0.14 7.06 13.17
N LEU A 408 -0.88 7.22 14.04
CA LEU A 408 -0.74 8.00 15.28
C LEU A 408 0.32 7.42 16.20
N GLY A 409 0.38 6.09 16.34
CA GLY A 409 1.40 5.43 17.14
C GLY A 409 2.81 5.69 16.62
N ASN A 410 3.02 5.60 15.31
CA ASN A 410 4.33 5.79 14.70
C ASN A 410 4.75 7.27 14.69
N LEU A 411 3.85 8.18 14.29
CA LEU A 411 4.10 9.63 14.26
C LEU A 411 4.42 10.20 15.64
N CYS A 412 3.82 9.67 16.71
CA CYS A 412 4.07 10.13 18.09
C CYS A 412 5.27 9.44 18.76
N CYS A 413 5.80 8.36 18.19
CA CYS A 413 6.97 7.69 18.73
C CYS A 413 8.13 8.69 18.78
N GLU A 414 8.65 8.97 19.97
CA GLU A 414 9.78 9.90 20.17
C GLU A 414 9.59 11.27 19.48
N SER A 415 8.35 11.80 19.42
CA SER A 415 8.05 13.11 18.82
C SER A 415 7.18 13.97 19.75
N PRO A 416 7.81 14.86 20.55
CA PRO A 416 7.07 15.73 21.47
C PRO A 416 6.07 16.66 20.77
N SER A 417 6.38 17.13 19.57
CA SER A 417 5.48 17.99 18.77
C SER A 417 4.21 17.24 18.37
N ASN A 418 4.35 16.00 17.88
CA ASN A 418 3.22 15.17 17.49
C ASN A 418 2.40 14.70 18.71
N GLN A 419 3.05 14.32 19.81
CA GLN A 419 2.35 13.99 21.04
C GLN A 419 1.44 15.14 21.50
N ARG A 420 1.95 16.37 21.53
CA ARG A 420 1.17 17.54 21.94
C ARG A 420 0.02 17.84 20.99
N ILE A 421 0.20 17.72 19.67
CA ILE A 421 -0.89 18.01 18.72
C ILE A 421 -2.01 16.96 18.81
N VAL A 422 -1.67 15.68 18.97
CA VAL A 422 -2.67 14.61 19.19
C VAL A 422 -3.46 14.88 20.47
N GLY A 423 -2.79 15.29 21.53
CA GLY A 423 -3.43 15.70 22.78
C GLY A 423 -4.39 16.87 22.65
N LYS A 424 -4.05 17.87 21.83
CA LYS A 424 -4.92 19.04 21.55
C LYS A 424 -6.18 18.67 20.76
N HIS A 425 -6.15 17.56 20.02
CA HIS A 425 -7.27 17.05 19.22
C HIS A 425 -7.97 15.85 19.89
N ASP A 426 -7.92 15.76 21.23
CA ASP A 426 -8.54 14.69 22.02
C ASP A 426 -8.15 13.26 21.62
N GLY A 427 -7.00 13.09 20.95
CA GLY A 427 -6.56 11.81 20.43
C GLY A 427 -6.33 10.73 21.51
N VAL A 428 -6.09 11.13 22.76
CA VAL A 428 -6.07 10.21 23.91
C VAL A 428 -7.41 9.49 24.07
N ILE A 429 -8.53 10.21 23.95
CA ILE A 429 -9.89 9.66 24.04
C ILE A 429 -10.20 8.80 22.82
N LEU A 430 -9.76 9.23 21.63
CA LEU A 430 -9.94 8.47 20.38
C LEU A 430 -9.27 7.10 20.43
N LEU A 431 -8.01 7.07 20.88
CA LEU A 431 -7.26 5.82 20.99
C LEU A 431 -7.84 4.89 22.06
N LEU A 432 -8.37 5.43 23.17
CA LEU A 432 -9.11 4.64 24.14
C LEU A 432 -10.41 4.07 23.57
N HIS A 433 -11.10 4.80 22.69
CA HIS A 433 -12.26 4.27 21.98
C HIS A 433 -11.87 3.06 21.11
N CYS A 434 -10.71 3.12 20.45
CA CYS A 434 -10.17 2.04 19.63
C CYS A 434 -9.63 0.86 20.43
N ALA A 435 -9.36 1.04 21.73
CA ALA A 435 -8.99 -0.06 22.63
C ALA A 435 -10.17 -0.98 22.99
N ARG A 436 -11.39 -0.65 22.51
CA ARG A 436 -12.54 -1.54 22.53
C ARG A 436 -12.61 -2.29 21.19
N ARG A 437 -12.76 -3.61 21.25
CA ARG A 437 -12.94 -4.47 20.07
C ARG A 437 -14.39 -4.46 19.58
N LEU A 438 -14.59 -4.14 18.30
CA LEU A 438 -15.81 -4.40 17.54
C LEU A 438 -15.67 -5.67 16.70
N ASP A 439 -16.78 -6.23 16.24
CA ASP A 439 -16.79 -7.43 15.40
C ASP A 439 -16.15 -7.19 14.03
N THR A 440 -16.20 -5.96 13.53
CA THR A 440 -15.61 -5.52 12.24
C THR A 440 -14.15 -5.11 12.36
N ASP A 441 -13.59 -5.04 13.58
CA ASP A 441 -12.22 -4.55 13.78
C ASP A 441 -11.17 -5.62 13.43
N SER A 442 -10.01 -5.15 12.96
CA SER A 442 -8.81 -5.99 12.85
C SER A 442 -8.50 -6.69 14.19
N PRO A 443 -8.10 -7.97 14.18
CA PRO A 443 -7.75 -8.71 15.40
C PRO A 443 -6.69 -8.04 16.29
N PHE A 444 -5.88 -7.17 15.70
CA PHE A 444 -4.76 -6.48 16.38
C PHE A 444 -5.05 -5.00 16.70
N LEU A 445 -6.23 -4.49 16.35
CA LEU A 445 -6.55 -3.07 16.51
C LEU A 445 -6.41 -2.60 17.97
N MET A 446 -6.86 -3.42 18.91
CA MET A 446 -6.76 -3.11 20.34
C MET A 446 -5.29 -2.96 20.78
N GLN A 447 -4.41 -3.86 20.33
CA GLN A 447 -2.99 -3.84 20.65
C GLN A 447 -2.31 -2.61 20.05
N TRP A 448 -2.63 -2.28 18.79
CA TRP A 448 -2.14 -1.06 18.15
C TRP A 448 -2.65 0.20 18.84
N ALA A 449 -3.91 0.22 19.28
CA ALA A 449 -4.48 1.35 20.02
C ALA A 449 -3.77 1.55 21.37
N ILE A 450 -3.49 0.46 22.10
CA ILE A 450 -2.74 0.50 23.36
C ILE A 450 -1.29 0.99 23.11
N ALA A 451 -0.63 0.48 22.08
CA ALA A 451 0.72 0.91 21.71
C ALA A 451 0.76 2.39 21.31
N ALA A 452 -0.19 2.84 20.48
CA ALA A 452 -0.31 4.23 20.08
C ALA A 452 -0.59 5.14 21.29
N LEU A 453 -1.49 4.74 22.19
CA LEU A 453 -1.76 5.49 23.43
C LEU A 453 -0.51 5.63 24.29
N ARG A 454 0.30 4.57 24.37
CA ARG A 454 1.59 4.61 25.06
C ARG A 454 2.52 5.65 24.42
N HIS A 455 2.66 5.67 23.10
CA HIS A 455 3.52 6.63 22.40
C HIS A 455 3.03 8.07 22.52
N VAL A 456 1.72 8.29 22.51
CA VAL A 456 1.11 9.62 22.72
C VAL A 456 1.36 10.16 24.13
N CYS A 457 1.42 9.29 25.14
CA CYS A 457 1.56 9.68 26.55
C CYS A 457 3.00 9.63 27.08
N MET A 458 3.89 8.82 26.49
CA MET A 458 5.25 8.63 27.00
C MET A 458 6.04 9.95 26.90
N GLY A 459 6.47 10.49 28.04
CA GLY A 459 7.22 11.74 28.10
C GLY A 459 6.40 13.01 27.86
N CYS A 460 5.06 12.93 27.79
CA CYS A 460 4.16 14.08 27.61
C CYS A 460 3.22 14.24 28.82
N PRO A 461 3.57 15.09 29.81
CA PRO A 461 2.78 15.29 31.02
C PRO A 461 1.35 15.75 30.74
N GLU A 462 1.14 16.58 29.72
CA GLU A 462 -0.17 17.10 29.37
C GLU A 462 -1.11 15.97 28.91
N ASN A 463 -0.61 15.00 28.16
CA ASN A 463 -1.40 13.84 27.72
C ASN A 463 -1.62 12.84 28.84
N GLN A 464 -0.63 12.66 29.72
CA GLN A 464 -0.79 11.85 30.94
C GLN A 464 -1.87 12.43 31.85
N GLN A 465 -1.92 13.76 31.99
CA GLN A 465 -2.95 14.44 32.77
C GLN A 465 -4.33 14.28 32.13
N ARG A 466 -4.43 14.40 30.79
CA ARG A 466 -5.68 14.09 30.06
C ARG A 466 -6.14 12.66 30.36
N LEU A 467 -5.24 11.68 30.23
CA LEU A 467 -5.55 10.26 30.51
C LEU A 467 -5.97 10.04 31.97
N ALA A 468 -5.30 10.67 32.93
CA ALA A 468 -5.63 10.57 34.35
C ALA A 468 -6.97 11.24 34.71
N GLY A 469 -7.35 12.28 33.97
CA GLY A 469 -8.62 13.00 34.14
C GLY A 469 -9.83 12.31 33.52
N ILE A 470 -9.64 11.22 32.75
CA ILE A 470 -10.74 10.40 32.26
C ILE A 470 -11.33 9.68 33.45
N GLU A 471 -12.52 10.11 33.87
CA GLU A 471 -13.22 9.56 35.00
C GLU A 471 -13.27 8.03 34.92
N GLN A 472 -12.77 7.37 35.96
CA GLN A 472 -12.91 5.93 36.18
C GLN A 472 -14.32 5.56 36.63
N CYS A 473 -15.35 6.33 36.26
CA CYS A 473 -16.73 6.07 36.60
C CYS A 473 -17.14 4.76 35.92
N PRO A 474 -17.32 3.64 36.66
CA PRO A 474 -17.86 2.44 36.07
C PRO A 474 -19.30 2.79 35.67
N SER A 475 -19.58 2.86 34.36
CA SER A 475 -20.95 3.01 33.91
C SER A 475 -21.72 1.77 34.36
N ALA A 476 -22.60 1.97 35.34
CA ALA A 476 -23.40 0.96 36.04
C ALA A 476 -22.59 -0.01 36.93
N ILE A 477 -22.61 0.26 38.23
CA ILE A 477 -22.58 -0.83 39.21
C ILE A 477 -23.83 -1.67 38.91
N VAL A 478 -23.65 -2.81 38.24
CA VAL A 478 -24.70 -3.81 38.13
C VAL A 478 -24.92 -4.31 39.55
N ASP A 479 -26.06 -3.95 40.13
CA ASP A 479 -26.52 -4.49 41.40
C ASP A 479 -26.84 -5.99 41.20
N ARG A 480 -25.79 -6.81 41.37
CA ARG A 480 -25.82 -8.25 41.10
C ARG A 480 -26.84 -8.94 42.00
N ASP A 481 -27.00 -8.46 43.22
CA ASP A 481 -27.93 -9.03 44.19
C ASP A 481 -29.38 -8.76 43.78
N ARG A 482 -29.68 -7.53 43.33
CA ARG A 482 -31.01 -7.19 42.80
C ARG A 482 -31.35 -7.96 41.52
N LEU A 483 -30.39 -8.12 40.60
CA LEU A 483 -30.59 -8.90 39.37
C LEU A 483 -30.85 -10.37 39.66
N LEU A 484 -30.10 -10.96 40.59
CA LEU A 484 -30.31 -12.34 41.02
C LEU A 484 -31.68 -12.50 41.69
N MET A 485 -32.09 -11.56 42.55
CA MET A 485 -33.43 -11.57 43.16
C MET A 485 -34.55 -11.53 42.12
N GLN A 486 -34.44 -10.69 41.08
CA GLN A 486 -35.42 -10.64 39.98
C GLN A 486 -35.53 -11.96 39.19
N LEU A 487 -34.44 -12.72 39.12
CA LEU A 487 -34.40 -14.04 38.51
C LEU A 487 -34.85 -15.16 39.49
N GLY A 488 -35.25 -14.80 40.72
CA GLY A 488 -35.59 -15.74 41.77
C GLY A 488 -34.38 -16.54 42.22
N LEU A 489 -33.18 -15.97 42.18
CA LEU A 489 -31.91 -16.61 42.51
C LEU A 489 -31.17 -15.80 43.59
N LYS A 490 -30.34 -16.46 44.40
CA LYS A 490 -29.38 -15.83 45.32
C LYS A 490 -28.03 -16.50 45.17
N ALA A 491 -26.95 -15.74 45.29
CA ALA A 491 -25.60 -16.31 45.35
C ALA A 491 -25.31 -16.73 46.80
N VAL A 492 -24.93 -18.00 46.99
CA VAL A 492 -24.55 -18.58 48.28
C VAL A 492 -23.16 -19.16 48.15
N ILE A 493 -22.30 -18.91 49.14
CA ILE A 493 -20.97 -19.52 49.20
C ILE A 493 -21.13 -20.86 49.92
N GLU A 494 -20.71 -21.93 49.27
CA GLU A 494 -20.75 -23.26 49.84
C GLU A 494 -19.63 -23.40 50.89
N GLU A 495 -20.01 -23.53 52.16
CA GLU A 495 -19.09 -23.45 53.32
C GLU A 495 -17.93 -24.45 53.26
N ASN A 496 -18.10 -25.57 52.56
CA ASN A 496 -17.12 -26.65 52.48
C ASN A 496 -16.09 -26.46 51.35
N SER A 497 -16.43 -25.71 50.30
CA SER A 497 -15.61 -25.60 49.09
C SER A 497 -15.17 -24.17 48.79
N GLY A 498 -15.78 -23.18 49.44
CA GLY A 498 -15.57 -21.75 49.16
C GLY A 498 -16.09 -21.33 47.78
N LYS A 499 -16.78 -22.22 47.05
CA LYS A 499 -17.29 -21.93 45.71
C LYS A 499 -18.65 -21.25 45.80
N ILE A 500 -18.87 -20.29 44.90
CA ILE A 500 -20.13 -19.57 44.78
C ILE A 500 -21.11 -20.42 43.97
N ARG A 501 -22.31 -20.63 44.51
CA ARG A 501 -23.42 -21.33 43.86
C ARG A 501 -24.66 -20.43 43.82
N LEU A 502 -25.47 -20.55 42.77
CA LEU A 502 -26.77 -19.89 42.70
C LEU A 502 -27.87 -20.83 43.22
N GLU A 503 -28.68 -20.35 44.15
CA GLU A 503 -29.84 -21.08 44.69
C GLU A 503 -31.13 -20.34 44.33
N ARG A 504 -32.21 -21.08 44.05
CA ARG A 504 -33.52 -20.45 43.89
C ARG A 504 -34.00 -19.89 45.23
N ILE A 505 -34.52 -18.67 45.19
CA ILE A 505 -35.26 -18.06 46.28
C ILE A 505 -36.67 -18.67 46.22
N SER A 506 -36.98 -19.53 47.20
CA SER A 506 -38.31 -20.10 47.45
C SER A 506 -39.33 -19.05 47.87
#